data_AF-Q6S449-F1
#
_entry.id   AF-Q6S449-F1
#
_cell.length_a   1.000
_cell.length_b   1.000
_cell.length_c   1.000
_cell.angle_alpha   90.00
_cell.angle_beta   90.00
_cell.angle_gamma   90.00
#
_symmetry.space_group_name_H-M   'P 1'
#
loop_
_entity.id
_entity.type
_entity.pdbx_description
1 polymer ?
#
loop_
_entity_poly.entity_id
_entity_poly.type
_entity_poly.pdbx_seq_one_letter_code
_entity_poly.pdbx_strand_id
1 'polypeptide(L)'
;YTYRADLLVLNTDMCLAAVRREIVDLIGRVPTFRRLGLAFPPPAHASVYSDIFDCEVTFDTEENFLEFDADLLDIRLPLAHSIEFEISRRACEKREFELSHWVPADLVGRLFGIMYDNPTCQDVVKLTGKLGMSPRSLQRKLKEMGT
;
A
#
# COMPACT_ATOMS: atom_id res chain seq x y z
N TYR A 1 18.52 -4.75 -8.48
CA TYR A 1 17.80 -3.49 -8.71
C TYR A 1 17.52 -2.96 -7.32
N THR A 2 18.31 -2.01 -6.84
CA THR A 2 18.14 -1.50 -5.47
C THR A 2 16.95 -0.55 -5.49
N TYR A 3 15.98 -0.77 -4.61
CA TYR A 3 14.81 0.10 -4.50
C TYR A 3 15.29 1.54 -4.26
N ARG A 4 14.78 2.48 -5.06
CA ARG A 4 15.15 3.88 -4.96
C ARG A 4 14.59 4.43 -3.64
N ALA A 5 15.46 4.82 -2.72
CA ALA A 5 15.06 5.29 -1.40
C ALA A 5 14.12 6.50 -1.46
N ASP A 6 14.27 7.36 -2.47
CA ASP A 6 13.39 8.50 -2.70
C ASP A 6 11.97 8.08 -3.11
N LEU A 7 11.81 6.96 -3.81
CA LEU A 7 10.48 6.40 -4.13
C LEU A 7 9.82 5.79 -2.90
N LEU A 8 10.60 5.21 -1.98
CA LEU A 8 10.07 4.70 -0.72
C LEU A 8 9.49 5.83 0.14
N VAL A 9 10.24 6.92 0.29
CA VAL A 9 9.80 8.10 1.06
C VAL A 9 8.54 8.69 0.41
N LEU A 10 8.57 8.94 -0.90
CA LEU A 10 7.42 9.49 -1.63
C LEU A 10 6.17 8.59 -1.50
N ASN A 11 6.33 7.28 -1.68
CA ASN A 11 5.22 6.34 -1.56
C ASN A 11 4.66 6.31 -0.13
N THR A 12 5.53 6.33 0.88
CA THR A 12 5.11 6.34 2.27
C THR A 12 4.37 7.65 2.61
N ASP A 13 4.84 8.79 2.11
CA ASP A 13 4.18 10.09 2.28
C ASP A 13 2.76 10.08 1.70
N MET A 14 2.61 9.55 0.48
CA MET A 14 1.31 9.41 -0.16
C MET A 14 0.37 8.50 0.63
N CYS A 15 0.86 7.33 1.06
CA CYS A 15 0.07 6.39 1.85
C CYS A 15 -0.36 6.99 3.19
N LEU A 16 0.53 7.66 3.91
CA LEU A 16 0.24 8.29 5.19
C LEU A 16 -0.76 9.44 5.05
N ALA A 17 -0.62 10.27 4.01
CA ALA A 17 -1.58 11.32 3.71
C ALA A 17 -2.97 10.74 3.39
N ALA A 18 -3.03 9.67 2.59
CA ALA A 18 -4.27 8.96 2.25
C ALA A 18 -4.94 8.35 3.48
N VAL A 19 -4.19 7.57 4.28
CA VAL A 19 -4.71 6.93 5.50
C VAL A 19 -5.22 7.97 6.50
N ARG A 20 -4.47 9.04 6.74
CA ARG A 20 -4.93 10.13 7.62
C ARG A 20 -6.23 10.74 7.11
N ARG A 21 -6.34 10.98 5.80
CA ARG A 21 -7.53 11.55 5.19
C ARG A 21 -8.73 10.61 5.31
N GLU A 22 -8.54 9.34 5.01
CA GLU A 22 -9.57 8.31 5.14
C GLU A 22 -10.10 8.20 6.56
N ILE A 23 -9.21 8.17 7.57
CA ILE A 23 -9.63 8.14 8.98
C ILE A 23 -10.47 9.38 9.31
N VAL A 24 -10.03 10.57 8.91
CA VAL A 24 -10.76 11.83 9.16
C VAL A 24 -12.14 11.82 8.52
N ASP A 25 -12.23 11.39 7.26
CA ASP A 25 -13.51 11.33 6.54
C ASP A 25 -14.44 10.27 7.14
N LEU A 26 -13.90 9.15 7.63
CA LEU A 26 -14.66 8.07 8.27
C LEU A 26 -15.22 8.45 9.64
N ILE A 27 -14.42 9.10 10.50
CA ILE A 27 -14.83 9.42 11.87
C ILE A 27 -15.39 10.85 12.02
N GLY A 28 -15.23 11.70 10.98
CA GLY A 28 -15.71 13.08 10.95
C GLY A 28 -14.89 14.08 11.77
N ARG A 29 -13.71 13.69 12.26
CA ARG A 29 -12.79 14.54 13.04
C ARG A 29 -11.34 14.10 12.87
N VAL A 30 -10.40 14.94 13.28
CA VAL A 30 -8.98 14.53 13.37
C VAL A 30 -8.79 13.67 14.63
N PRO A 31 -8.32 12.41 14.50
CA PRO A 31 -8.03 11.57 15.65
C PRO A 31 -6.73 12.03 16.34
N THR A 32 -6.53 11.60 17.59
CA THR A 32 -5.24 11.75 18.25
C THR A 32 -4.35 10.57 17.88
N PHE A 33 -3.25 10.85 17.19
CA PHE A 33 -2.22 9.85 16.91
C PHE A 33 -1.23 9.79 18.09
N ARG A 34 -0.70 8.60 18.38
CA ARG A 34 0.24 8.38 19.48
C ARG A 34 1.68 8.35 19.00
N ARG A 35 1.94 7.58 17.95
CA ARG A 35 3.29 7.40 17.38
C ARG A 35 3.23 7.18 15.88
N LEU A 36 4.27 7.64 15.19
CA LEU A 36 4.53 7.35 13.79
C LEU A 36 5.93 6.73 13.68
N GLY A 37 6.01 5.53 13.11
CA GLY A 37 7.26 4.87 12.78
C GLY A 37 7.50 4.88 11.27
N LEU A 38 8.72 5.23 10.86
CA LEU A 38 9.13 5.29 9.46
C LEU A 38 10.37 4.44 9.24
N ALA A 39 10.28 3.45 8.34
CA ALA A 39 11.34 2.49 8.03
C ALA A 39 12.41 3.06 7.07
N PHE A 40 12.72 4.33 7.22
CA PHE A 40 13.74 5.05 6.47
C PHE A 40 14.34 6.17 7.34
N PRO A 41 15.56 6.63 7.02
CA PRO A 41 16.19 7.72 7.73
C PRO A 41 15.45 9.04 7.51
N PRO A 42 15.60 10.04 8.41
CA PRO A 42 14.91 11.32 8.30
C PRO A 42 15.12 12.00 6.93
N PRO A 43 14.06 12.30 6.16
CA PRO A 43 14.18 13.03 4.90
C PRO A 43 14.32 14.55 5.16
N ALA A 44 14.54 15.33 4.09
CA ALA A 44 14.66 16.79 4.20
C ALA A 44 13.43 17.47 4.83
N HIS A 45 12.25 16.87 4.68
CA HIS A 45 10.98 17.34 5.24
C HIS A 45 10.57 16.61 6.53
N ALA A 46 11.52 16.02 7.28
CA ALA A 46 11.22 15.24 8.48
C ALA A 46 10.35 15.97 9.53
N SER A 47 10.49 17.29 9.68
CA SER A 47 9.69 18.07 10.63
C SER A 47 8.19 18.07 10.30
N VAL A 48 7.84 17.91 9.02
CA VAL A 48 6.45 17.96 8.54
C VAL A 48 5.62 16.81 9.10
N TYR A 49 6.22 15.65 9.39
CA TYR A 49 5.48 14.53 9.97
C TYR A 49 4.92 14.88 11.35
N SER A 50 5.74 15.48 12.21
CA SER A 50 5.29 15.92 13.55
C SER A 50 4.22 17.00 13.45
N ASP A 51 4.33 17.92 12.49
CA ASP A 51 3.32 18.98 12.28
C ASP A 51 1.95 18.42 11.80
N ILE A 52 1.96 17.37 10.97
CA ILE A 52 0.73 16.78 10.39
C ILE A 52 0.04 15.80 11.34
N PHE A 53 0.84 14.99 12.04
CA PHE A 53 0.36 13.89 12.89
C PHE A 53 0.27 14.26 14.36
N ASP A 54 0.90 15.36 14.79
CA ASP A 54 0.87 15.86 16.17
C ASP A 54 1.23 14.76 17.19
N CYS A 55 2.28 14.00 16.90
CA CYS A 55 2.70 12.84 17.70
C CYS A 55 4.21 12.60 17.63
N GLU A 56 4.69 11.65 18.43
CA GLU A 56 6.10 11.23 18.42
C GLU A 56 6.42 10.51 17.09
N VAL A 57 7.45 10.99 16.38
CA VAL A 57 7.90 10.41 15.11
C VAL A 57 9.27 9.74 15.31
N THR A 58 9.35 8.45 15.01
CA THR A 58 10.60 7.66 15.04
C THR A 58 10.97 7.23 13.63
N PHE A 59 12.20 7.50 13.23
CA PHE A 59 12.78 7.06 11.97
C PHE A 59 13.63 5.80 12.19
N ASP A 60 14.02 5.15 11.09
CA ASP A 60 14.82 3.92 11.10
C ASP A 60 14.15 2.77 11.89
N THR A 61 12.82 2.68 11.85
CA THR A 61 12.06 1.55 12.42
C THR A 61 12.11 0.31 11.53
N GLU A 62 11.75 -0.85 12.07
CA GLU A 62 11.68 -2.10 11.28
C GLU A 62 10.60 -2.03 10.18
N GLU A 63 9.48 -1.38 10.47
CA GLU A 63 8.36 -1.20 9.56
C GLU A 63 7.71 0.18 9.72
N ASN A 64 6.98 0.62 8.69
CA ASN A 64 6.17 1.83 8.76
C ASN A 64 4.91 1.54 9.60
N PHE A 65 4.61 2.37 10.59
CA PHE A 65 3.38 2.21 11.40
C PHE A 65 2.81 3.55 11.81
N LEU A 66 1.48 3.60 12.01
CA LEU A 66 0.76 4.72 12.59
C LEU A 66 -0.07 4.21 13.76
N GLU A 67 0.20 4.71 14.96
CA GLU A 67 -0.45 4.28 16.19
C GLU A 67 -1.48 5.30 16.66
N PHE A 68 -2.61 4.79 17.14
CA PHE A 68 -3.69 5.57 17.73
C PHE A 68 -4.42 4.71 18.78
N ASP A 69 -5.26 5.32 19.62
CA ASP A 69 -5.97 4.60 20.67
C ASP A 69 -7.03 3.65 20.09
N ALA A 70 -7.12 2.44 20.65
CA ALA A 70 -8.04 1.41 20.18
C ALA A 70 -9.53 1.82 20.28
N ASP A 71 -9.86 2.76 21.15
CA ASP A 71 -11.22 3.32 21.30
C ASP A 71 -11.71 4.02 20.02
N LEU A 72 -10.82 4.44 19.13
CA LEU A 72 -11.18 4.95 17.81
C LEU A 72 -11.93 3.90 16.98
N LEU A 73 -11.65 2.62 17.18
CA LEU A 73 -12.30 1.52 16.46
C LEU A 73 -13.76 1.31 16.92
N ASP A 74 -14.11 1.79 18.11
CA ASP A 74 -15.47 1.72 18.65
C ASP A 74 -16.35 2.91 18.20
N ILE A 75 -15.78 3.87 17.48
CA ILE A 75 -16.52 5.03 16.99
C ILE A 75 -17.53 4.57 15.93
N ARG A 76 -18.81 4.85 16.19
CA ARG A 76 -19.85 4.69 15.17
C ARG A 76 -19.62 5.71 14.05
N LEU A 77 -19.42 5.21 12.83
CA LEU A 77 -19.17 6.06 11.67
C LEU A 77 -20.35 7.03 11.43
N PRO A 78 -20.13 8.35 11.31
CA PRO A 78 -21.21 9.34 11.18
C PRO A 78 -22.08 9.13 9.93
N LEU A 79 -21.48 8.60 8.86
CA LEU A 79 -22.13 8.34 7.58
C LEU A 79 -22.54 6.87 7.40
N ALA A 80 -22.62 6.09 8.48
CA ALA A 80 -23.00 4.68 8.41
C ALA A 80 -24.43 4.51 7.87
N HIS A 81 -24.57 3.85 6.70
CA HIS A 81 -25.86 3.53 6.11
C HIS A 81 -25.93 2.04 5.73
N SER A 82 -26.86 1.29 6.33
CA SER A 82 -26.89 -0.18 6.25
C SER A 82 -27.14 -0.71 4.84
N ILE A 83 -27.98 -0.04 4.06
CA ILE A 83 -28.27 -0.44 2.67
C ILE A 83 -27.06 -0.19 1.77
N GLU A 84 -26.38 0.96 1.94
CA GLU A 84 -25.20 1.29 1.14
C GLU A 84 -24.02 0.39 1.48
N PHE A 85 -23.89 0.02 2.77
CA PHE A 85 -22.94 -0.97 3.23
C PHE A 85 -23.15 -2.31 2.52
N GLU A 86 -24.38 -2.83 2.49
CA GLU A 86 -24.67 -4.10 1.83
C GLU A 86 -24.43 -4.07 0.32
N ILE A 87 -24.74 -2.96 -0.36
CA ILE A 87 -24.44 -2.76 -1.78
C ILE A 87 -22.92 -2.77 -2.01
N SER A 88 -22.18 -2.00 -1.21
CA SER A 88 -20.72 -1.88 -1.33
C SER A 88 -20.04 -3.20 -1.02
N ARG A 89 -20.49 -3.92 0.01
CA ARG A 89 -19.99 -5.26 0.38
C ARG A 89 -20.12 -6.24 -0.78
N ARG A 90 -21.30 -6.34 -1.39
CA ARG A 90 -21.52 -7.22 -2.55
C ARG A 90 -20.67 -6.82 -3.75
N ALA A 91 -20.47 -5.53 -3.98
CA ALA A 91 -19.59 -5.04 -5.05
C ALA A 91 -18.12 -5.42 -4.79
N CYS A 92 -17.65 -5.33 -3.54
CA CYS A 92 -16.32 -5.79 -3.14
C CYS A 92 -16.17 -7.30 -3.32
N GLU A 93 -17.11 -8.10 -2.82
CA GLU A 93 -17.12 -9.58 -2.98
C GLU A 93 -17.06 -9.98 -4.46
N LYS A 94 -17.85 -9.31 -5.31
CA LYS A 94 -17.82 -9.53 -6.76
C LYS A 94 -16.46 -9.19 -7.36
N ARG A 95 -15.86 -8.04 -7.00
CA ARG A 95 -14.54 -7.66 -7.51
C ARG A 95 -13.44 -8.59 -7.03
N GLU A 96 -13.49 -9.04 -5.79
CA GLU A 96 -12.53 -10.01 -5.24
C GLU A 96 -12.63 -11.35 -5.97
N PHE A 97 -13.85 -11.81 -6.27
CA PHE A 97 -14.07 -12.97 -7.11
C PHE A 97 -13.50 -12.77 -8.52
N GLU A 98 -13.78 -11.65 -9.17
CA GLU A 98 -13.25 -11.33 -10.51
C GLU A 98 -11.72 -11.26 -10.50
N LEU A 99 -11.11 -10.67 -9.47
CA LEU A 99 -9.66 -10.54 -9.33
C LEU A 99 -8.98 -11.88 -9.08
N SER A 100 -9.54 -12.72 -8.21
CA SER A 100 -9.00 -14.07 -7.93
C SER A 100 -9.08 -15.01 -9.14
N HIS A 101 -10.00 -14.75 -10.07
CA HIS A 101 -10.15 -15.51 -11.32
C HIS A 101 -9.55 -14.79 -12.53
N TRP A 102 -8.96 -13.62 -12.34
CA TRP A 102 -8.34 -12.86 -13.40
C TRP A 102 -7.05 -13.57 -13.84
N VAL A 103 -7.06 -14.09 -15.07
CA VAL A 103 -5.86 -14.65 -15.72
C VAL A 103 -5.35 -13.63 -16.73
N PRO A 104 -4.20 -12.99 -16.49
CA PRO A 104 -3.68 -12.01 -17.42
C PRO A 104 -3.24 -12.68 -18.71
N ALA A 105 -3.72 -12.18 -19.84
CA ALA A 105 -3.39 -12.74 -21.15
C ALA A 105 -1.93 -12.44 -21.55
N ASP A 106 -1.42 -11.26 -21.17
CA ASP A 106 -0.11 -10.78 -21.55
C ASP A 106 0.96 -11.02 -20.47
N LEU A 107 2.22 -10.86 -20.86
CA LEU A 107 3.36 -11.13 -19.97
C LEU A 107 3.42 -10.14 -18.80
N VAL A 108 3.10 -8.88 -19.07
CA VAL A 108 3.13 -7.79 -18.08
C VAL A 108 2.05 -8.01 -17.02
N GLY A 109 0.82 -8.34 -17.41
CA GLY A 109 -0.23 -8.68 -16.48
C GLY A 109 0.11 -9.90 -15.62
N ARG A 110 0.72 -10.95 -16.19
CA ARG A 110 1.17 -12.13 -15.40
C ARG A 110 2.25 -11.76 -14.40
N LEU A 111 3.18 -10.88 -14.79
CA LEU A 111 4.20 -10.35 -13.89
C LEU A 111 3.56 -9.58 -12.73
N PHE A 112 2.61 -8.69 -13.03
CA PHE A 112 1.88 -7.94 -12.01
C PHE A 112 1.05 -8.83 -11.10
N GLY A 113 0.37 -9.86 -11.61
CA GLY A 113 -0.35 -10.82 -10.78
C GLY A 113 0.57 -11.53 -9.79
N ILE A 114 1.75 -11.97 -10.24
CA ILE A 114 2.74 -12.59 -9.35
C ILE A 114 3.27 -11.62 -8.29
N MET A 115 3.49 -10.35 -8.66
CA MET A 115 3.89 -9.30 -7.72
C MET A 115 2.77 -8.96 -6.74
N TYR A 116 1.51 -9.01 -7.18
CA TYR A 116 0.35 -8.78 -6.31
C TYR A 116 0.19 -9.88 -5.26
N ASP A 117 0.37 -11.15 -5.64
CA ASP A 117 0.34 -12.28 -4.71
C ASP A 117 1.50 -12.27 -3.70
N ASN A 118 2.58 -11.56 -4.00
CA ASN A 118 3.75 -11.49 -3.14
C ASN A 118 4.43 -10.11 -3.24
N PRO A 119 3.81 -9.06 -2.66
CA PRO A 119 4.22 -7.67 -2.84
C PRO A 119 5.59 -7.36 -2.24
N THR A 120 6.08 -8.21 -1.34
CA THR A 120 7.40 -8.08 -0.71
C THR A 120 8.50 -8.83 -1.46
N CYS A 121 8.17 -9.60 -2.51
CA CYS A 121 9.16 -10.37 -3.28
C CYS A 121 10.02 -9.47 -4.17
N GLN A 122 11.22 -9.13 -3.70
CA GLN A 122 12.22 -8.38 -4.49
C GLN A 122 13.12 -9.27 -5.35
N ASP A 123 12.97 -10.60 -5.26
CA ASP A 123 13.82 -11.55 -5.96
C ASP A 123 13.30 -11.84 -7.38
N VAL A 124 13.95 -11.22 -8.36
CA VAL A 124 13.65 -11.38 -9.79
C VAL A 124 13.80 -12.84 -10.25
N VAL A 125 14.67 -13.63 -9.63
CA VAL A 125 14.84 -15.05 -9.99
C VAL A 125 13.62 -15.85 -9.53
N LYS A 126 13.11 -15.62 -8.31
CA LYS A 126 11.86 -16.23 -7.86
C LYS A 126 10.66 -15.81 -8.73
N LEU A 127 10.60 -14.53 -9.07
CA LEU A 127 9.55 -13.96 -9.91
C LEU A 127 9.53 -14.59 -11.32
N THR A 128 10.70 -14.69 -11.95
CA THR A 128 10.86 -15.29 -13.29
C THR A 128 10.66 -16.80 -13.29
N GLY A 129 11.04 -17.48 -12.20
CA GLY A 129 10.75 -18.90 -11.98
C GLY A 129 9.25 -19.21 -11.99
N LYS A 130 8.42 -18.38 -11.37
CA LYS A 130 6.95 -18.49 -11.43
C LYS A 130 6.38 -18.32 -12.84
N LEU A 131 7.11 -17.63 -13.73
CA LEU A 131 6.75 -17.47 -15.14
C LEU A 131 7.33 -18.56 -16.05
N GLY A 132 8.13 -19.50 -15.52
CA GLY A 132 8.85 -20.49 -16.30
C GLY A 132 9.90 -19.87 -17.24
N MET A 133 10.43 -18.69 -16.90
CA MET A 133 11.38 -17.95 -17.72
C MET A 133 12.70 -17.71 -16.98
N SER A 134 13.79 -17.56 -17.72
CA SER A 134 15.01 -16.97 -17.16
C SER A 134 14.90 -15.44 -17.09
N PRO A 135 15.62 -14.76 -16.18
CA PRO A 135 15.66 -13.30 -16.12
C PRO A 135 16.00 -12.63 -17.45
N ARG A 136 16.93 -13.21 -18.21
CA ARG A 136 17.35 -12.71 -19.52
C ARG A 136 16.22 -12.80 -20.57
N SER A 137 15.43 -13.87 -20.53
CA SER A 137 14.28 -14.03 -21.43
C SER A 137 13.16 -13.05 -21.09
N LEU A 138 12.89 -12.83 -19.79
CA LEU A 138 11.91 -11.84 -19.34
C LEU A 138 12.33 -10.43 -19.79
N GLN A 139 13.58 -10.03 -19.53
CA GLN A 139 14.08 -8.71 -19.90
C GLN A 139 14.02 -8.46 -21.42
N ARG A 140 14.36 -9.45 -22.24
CA ARG A 140 14.25 -9.34 -23.70
C ARG A 140 12.80 -9.13 -24.13
N LYS A 141 11.87 -9.92 -23.62
CA LYS A 141 10.44 -9.84 -23.97
C LYS A 141 9.81 -8.52 -23.53
N LEU A 142 10.14 -8.03 -22.34
CA LEU A 142 9.68 -6.71 -21.88
C LEU A 142 10.19 -5.60 -22.82
N LYS A 143 11.49 -5.63 -23.17
CA LYS A 143 12.09 -4.67 -24.10
C LYS A 143 11.44 -4.68 -25.49
N GLU A 144 11.09 -5.86 -26.00
CA GLU A 144 10.34 -6.01 -27.26
C GLU A 144 8.92 -5.41 -27.18
N MET A 145 8.33 -5.39 -25.99
CA MET A 145 7.03 -4.76 -25.72
C MET A 145 7.12 -3.26 -25.40
N GLY A 146 8.32 -2.67 -25.40
CA GLY A 146 8.53 -1.26 -25.07
C GLY A 146 8.42 -0.92 -23.58
N THR A 147 8.51 -1.92 -22.70
CA THR A 147 8.55 -1.80 -21.23
C THR A 147 9.92 -2.24 -20.71
#